data_AF-A0A7S3T0K0-F1
#
_entry.id   AF-A0A7S3T0K0-F1
#
_cell.length_a   1.000
_cell.length_b   1.000
_cell.length_c   1.000
_cell.angle_alpha   90.00
_cell.angle_beta   90.00
_cell.angle_gamma   90.00
#
_symmetry.space_group_name_H-M   'P 1'
#
loop_
_entity.id
_entity.type
_entity.pdbx_description
1 polymer ?
#
loop_
_entity_poly.entity_id
_entity_poly.type
_entity_poly.pdbx_seq_one_letter_code
_entity_poly.pdbx_strand_id
1 'polypeptide(L)'
;LRPAQRRMTAEVCMSDRFIPSRSSTCSSVGHLKLEHDENWAPRNEYQAALSQNVLGEAGLEMCKVLSYQHKHQRQDPAQSQLQVLYSSGREGAKPKAKASRVLPQSASKVLDAPGLVDDFYSHPVDWSSINVVAVALSEAVFLFNAASGSTEQLLALPRGNATALRW
;
A
#
# COMPACT_ATOMS: atom_id res chain seq x y z
N LEU A 1 -50.62 -45.89 5.67
CA LEU A 1 -50.21 -45.07 4.49
C LEU A 1 -49.29 -43.96 5.00
N ARG A 2 -47.97 -44.09 4.85
CA ARG A 2 -46.99 -43.04 5.25
C ARG A 2 -46.83 -42.05 4.09
N PRO A 3 -46.74 -40.73 4.33
CA PRO A 3 -46.54 -39.77 3.25
C PRO A 3 -45.09 -39.82 2.76
N ALA A 4 -44.92 -39.73 1.45
CA ALA A 4 -43.64 -39.76 0.76
C ALA A 4 -42.81 -38.50 1.09
N GLN A 5 -41.57 -38.69 1.53
CA GLN A 5 -40.58 -37.62 1.63
C GLN A 5 -40.25 -37.12 0.22
N ARG A 6 -40.66 -35.87 -0.05
CA ARG A 6 -40.31 -35.14 -1.26
C ARG A 6 -38.80 -34.90 -1.23
N ARG A 7 -38.04 -35.57 -2.12
CA ARG A 7 -36.63 -35.27 -2.38
C ARG A 7 -36.54 -33.80 -2.78
N MET A 8 -36.00 -32.95 -1.90
CA MET A 8 -35.49 -31.65 -2.31
C MET A 8 -34.36 -31.93 -3.29
N THR A 9 -34.53 -31.52 -4.54
CA THR A 9 -33.41 -31.43 -5.47
C THR A 9 -32.41 -30.49 -4.82
N ALA A 10 -31.23 -31.01 -4.47
CA ALA A 10 -30.11 -30.16 -4.08
C ALA A 10 -29.98 -29.10 -5.17
N GLU A 11 -30.07 -27.82 -4.80
CA GLU A 11 -29.71 -26.76 -5.73
C GLU A 11 -28.35 -27.14 -6.30
N VAL A 12 -28.28 -27.25 -7.62
CA VAL A 12 -27.01 -27.44 -8.31
C VAL A 12 -26.20 -26.20 -8.00
N CYS A 13 -25.31 -26.30 -7.01
CA CYS A 13 -24.40 -25.25 -6.66
C CYS A 13 -23.49 -25.07 -7.88
N MET A 14 -23.76 -24.07 -8.72
CA MET A 14 -22.99 -23.78 -9.94
C MET A 14 -21.61 -23.17 -9.65
N SER A 15 -21.04 -23.47 -8.49
CA SER A 15 -19.74 -22.99 -8.08
C SER A 15 -18.74 -24.13 -7.97
N ASP A 16 -17.55 -23.89 -8.50
CA ASP A 16 -16.42 -24.80 -8.46
C ASP A 16 -15.21 -24.06 -7.87
N ARG A 17 -14.07 -24.73 -7.73
CA ARG A 17 -12.79 -24.19 -7.29
C ARG A 17 -12.42 -22.87 -7.97
N PHE A 18 -12.77 -22.71 -9.24
CA PHE A 18 -12.37 -21.54 -10.04
C PHE A 18 -13.50 -20.56 -10.32
N ILE A 19 -14.75 -20.95 -10.10
CA ILE A 19 -15.92 -20.13 -10.41
C ILE A 19 -16.74 -19.94 -9.12
N PRO A 20 -16.78 -18.74 -8.54
CA PRO A 20 -17.53 -18.48 -7.32
C PRO A 20 -19.05 -18.45 -7.59
N SER A 21 -19.86 -18.72 -6.57
CA SER A 21 -21.32 -18.70 -6.71
C SER A 21 -21.82 -17.25 -6.72
N ARG A 22 -22.72 -16.91 -7.65
CA ARG A 22 -23.30 -15.56 -7.74
C ARG A 22 -24.03 -15.14 -6.46
N SER A 23 -24.62 -16.10 -5.74
CA SER A 23 -25.33 -15.87 -4.49
C SER A 23 -24.40 -15.61 -3.30
N SER A 24 -23.15 -16.08 -3.34
CA SER A 24 -22.16 -15.90 -2.27
C SER A 24 -21.17 -14.77 -2.54
N THR A 25 -21.11 -14.25 -3.77
CA THR A 25 -20.34 -13.06 -4.14
C THR A 25 -21.25 -11.86 -4.32
N CYS A 26 -21.30 -10.97 -3.33
CA CYS A 26 -22.02 -9.70 -3.48
C CYS A 26 -21.17 -8.73 -4.31
N SER A 27 -21.50 -8.58 -5.59
CA SER A 27 -20.71 -7.80 -6.56
C SER A 27 -20.59 -6.32 -6.19
N SER A 28 -21.62 -5.71 -5.59
CA SER A 28 -21.62 -4.28 -5.23
C SER A 28 -20.70 -3.99 -4.04
N VAL A 29 -20.76 -4.81 -2.99
CA VAL A 29 -19.91 -4.66 -1.80
C VAL A 29 -18.45 -4.99 -2.12
N GLY A 30 -18.21 -5.99 -2.97
CA GLY A 30 -16.87 -6.31 -3.45
C GLY A 30 -16.24 -5.18 -4.25
N HIS A 31 -17.01 -4.50 -5.10
CA HIS A 31 -16.53 -3.36 -5.87
C HIS A 31 -16.15 -2.17 -4.98
N LEU A 32 -17.02 -1.80 -4.03
CA LEU A 32 -16.77 -0.72 -3.07
C LEU A 32 -15.49 -0.95 -2.24
N LYS A 33 -15.21 -2.22 -1.87
CA LYS A 33 -13.99 -2.58 -1.15
C LYS A 33 -12.73 -2.39 -1.99
N LEU A 34 -12.79 -2.68 -3.29
CA LEU A 34 -11.65 -2.55 -4.20
C LEU A 34 -11.33 -1.07 -4.51
N GLU A 35 -12.35 -0.24 -4.73
CA GLU A 35 -12.15 1.21 -4.93
C GLU A 35 -11.48 1.87 -3.71
N HIS A 36 -11.71 1.33 -2.52
CA HIS A 36 -11.13 1.84 -1.28
C HIS A 36 -9.63 1.53 -1.16
N ASP A 37 -9.20 0.31 -1.48
CA ASP A 37 -7.79 -0.10 -1.40
C ASP A 37 -6.91 0.59 -2.45
N GLU A 38 -7.47 1.03 -3.58
CA GLU A 38 -6.74 1.79 -4.62
C GLU A 38 -6.49 3.26 -4.22
N ASN A 39 -7.23 3.78 -3.24
CA ASN A 39 -7.09 5.16 -2.78
C ASN A 39 -6.09 5.23 -1.62
N TRP A 40 -4.89 5.78 -1.85
CA TRP A 40 -3.85 5.96 -0.82
C TRP A 40 -4.20 7.04 0.24
N ALA A 41 -5.44 7.51 0.28
CA ALA A 41 -5.89 8.50 1.25
C ALA A 41 -5.91 7.90 2.67
N PRO A 42 -5.62 8.71 3.71
CA PRO A 42 -5.71 8.26 5.10
C PRO A 42 -7.10 7.68 5.39
N ARG A 43 -7.13 6.57 6.13
CA ARG A 43 -8.37 5.90 6.51
C ARG A 43 -9.17 6.81 7.45
N ASN A 44 -10.15 7.53 6.92
CA ASN A 44 -10.97 8.47 7.70
C ASN A 44 -11.99 7.72 8.56
N GLU A 45 -12.13 8.09 9.84
CA GLU A 45 -13.10 7.50 10.79
C GLU A 45 -14.55 7.55 10.28
N TYR A 46 -14.88 8.61 9.53
CA TYR A 46 -16.17 8.77 8.87
C TYR A 46 -16.52 7.61 7.94
N GLN A 47 -15.53 7.09 7.20
CA GLN A 47 -15.75 5.97 6.27
C GLN A 47 -16.00 4.67 7.03
N ALA A 48 -15.33 4.46 8.17
CA ALA A 48 -15.58 3.30 9.02
C ALA A 48 -17.03 3.32 9.56
N ALA A 49 -17.47 4.46 10.08
CA ALA A 49 -18.84 4.64 10.55
C ALA A 49 -19.88 4.48 9.43
N LEU A 50 -19.64 5.01 8.24
CA LEU A 50 -20.53 4.84 7.09
C LEU A 50 -20.63 3.37 6.67
N SER A 51 -19.50 2.67 6.58
CA SER A 51 -19.46 1.26 6.18
C SER A 51 -20.23 0.36 7.16
N GLN A 52 -20.14 0.66 8.46
CA GLN A 52 -20.86 -0.06 9.51
C GLN A 52 -22.38 0.17 9.43
N ASN A 53 -22.82 1.40 9.13
CA ASN A 53 -24.24 1.70 9.00
C ASN A 53 -24.88 1.08 7.74
N VAL A 54 -24.13 1.00 6.63
CA VAL A 54 -24.64 0.47 5.35
C VAL A 54 -24.63 -1.06 5.31
N LEU A 55 -23.62 -1.71 5.89
CA LEU A 55 -23.41 -3.16 5.81
C LEU A 55 -23.77 -3.92 7.11
N GLY A 56 -24.08 -3.19 8.18
CA GLY A 56 -24.38 -3.76 9.49
C GLY A 56 -23.14 -4.34 10.19
N GLU A 57 -23.33 -5.43 10.94
CA GLU A 57 -22.27 -6.10 11.72
C GLU A 57 -21.12 -6.64 10.86
N ALA A 58 -21.38 -6.94 9.58
CA ALA A 58 -20.36 -7.35 8.63
C ALA A 58 -19.75 -6.09 7.99
N GLY A 59 -18.86 -5.41 8.70
CA GLY A 59 -18.09 -4.29 8.14
C GLY A 59 -17.31 -4.73 6.88
N LEU A 60 -16.94 -3.75 6.03
CA LEU A 60 -16.20 -4.01 4.76
C LEU A 60 -14.96 -4.89 4.95
N GLU A 61 -14.31 -4.82 6.10
CA GLU A 61 -13.12 -5.62 6.40
C GLU A 61 -13.42 -7.13 6.38
N MET A 62 -14.60 -7.55 6.85
CA MET A 62 -15.00 -8.95 6.93
C MET A 62 -15.62 -9.49 5.62
N CYS A 63 -16.01 -8.60 4.69
CA CYS A 63 -16.53 -9.00 3.40
C CYS A 63 -15.43 -9.58 2.51
N LYS A 64 -15.59 -10.85 2.10
CA LYS A 64 -14.74 -11.48 1.08
C LYS A 64 -15.26 -11.10 -0.31
N VAL A 65 -14.40 -10.52 -1.14
CA VAL A 65 -14.74 -10.14 -2.53
C VAL A 65 -15.14 -11.38 -3.35
N LEU A 66 -14.39 -12.48 -3.18
CA LEU A 66 -14.66 -13.77 -3.80
C LEU A 66 -14.81 -14.84 -2.72
N SER A 67 -15.85 -15.67 -2.82
CA SER A 67 -16.08 -16.79 -1.90
C SER A 67 -16.29 -18.08 -2.69
N TYR A 68 -15.45 -19.08 -2.40
CA TYR A 68 -15.52 -20.41 -3.00
C TYR A 68 -15.96 -21.40 -1.94
N GLN A 69 -17.11 -22.04 -2.16
CA GLN A 69 -17.69 -22.99 -1.20
C GLN A 69 -17.29 -24.44 -1.51
N HIS A 70 -16.78 -24.71 -2.71
CA HIS A 70 -16.37 -26.05 -3.12
C HIS A 70 -15.10 -26.49 -2.38
N LYS A 71 -15.24 -27.45 -1.45
CA LYS A 71 -14.10 -28.05 -0.75
C LYS A 71 -13.37 -28.98 -1.72
N HIS A 72 -12.06 -28.78 -1.88
CA HIS A 72 -11.25 -29.69 -2.70
C HIS A 72 -11.29 -31.11 -2.11
N GLN A 73 -11.48 -32.13 -2.95
CA GLN A 73 -11.10 -33.48 -2.57
C GLN A 73 -9.57 -33.55 -2.57
N ARG A 74 -8.95 -33.79 -1.41
CA ARG A 74 -7.52 -34.05 -1.34
C ARG A 74 -7.26 -35.36 -2.09
N GLN A 75 -6.36 -35.33 -3.07
CA GLN A 75 -5.82 -36.57 -3.62
C GLN A 75 -4.94 -37.21 -2.54
N ASP A 76 -5.19 -38.50 -2.27
CA ASP A 76 -4.36 -39.25 -1.34
C ASP A 76 -2.90 -39.22 -1.80
N PRO A 77 -1.95 -38.86 -0.92
CA PRO A 77 -0.53 -38.72 -1.28
C PRO A 77 0.08 -40.03 -1.80
N ALA A 78 -0.59 -41.17 -1.61
CA ALA A 78 -0.20 -42.46 -2.15
C ALA A 78 -0.40 -42.60 -3.68
N GLN A 79 -1.18 -41.73 -4.34
CA GLN A 79 -1.42 -41.82 -5.78
C GLN A 79 -0.49 -40.92 -6.63
N SER A 80 0.33 -40.08 -6.03
CA SER A 80 1.26 -39.22 -6.78
C SER A 80 2.66 -39.84 -6.86
N GLN A 81 3.04 -40.34 -8.04
CA GLN A 81 4.38 -40.89 -8.30
C GLN A 81 5.48 -39.82 -8.46
N LEU A 82 5.13 -38.53 -8.40
CA LEU A 82 6.05 -37.41 -8.57
C LEU A 82 6.21 -36.66 -7.23
N GLN A 83 6.96 -37.25 -6.31
CA GLN A 83 7.14 -36.73 -4.94
C GLN A 83 7.98 -35.44 -4.82
N VAL A 84 8.46 -34.86 -5.93
CA VAL A 84 9.48 -33.79 -5.86
C VAL A 84 9.06 -32.45 -6.47
N LEU A 85 7.95 -32.38 -7.22
CA LEU A 85 7.61 -31.16 -7.97
C LEU A 85 6.46 -30.31 -7.39
N TYR A 86 5.75 -30.82 -6.39
CA TYR A 86 4.77 -30.02 -5.67
C TYR A 86 5.30 -29.74 -4.28
N SER A 87 5.79 -28.53 -4.06
CA SER A 87 5.81 -27.96 -2.72
C SER A 87 4.36 -27.98 -2.23
N SER A 88 3.98 -29.01 -1.48
CA SER A 88 2.82 -28.95 -0.61
C SER A 88 3.06 -27.75 0.30
N GLY A 89 2.39 -26.63 0.00
CA GLY A 89 2.48 -25.42 0.79
C GLY A 89 2.26 -25.79 2.24
N ARG A 90 3.21 -25.46 3.11
CA ARG A 90 3.15 -25.78 4.53
C ARG A 90 1.80 -25.34 5.09
N GLU A 91 0.94 -26.30 5.39
CA GLU A 91 -0.29 -26.04 6.14
C GLU A 91 0.11 -25.54 7.52
N GLY A 92 -0.39 -24.36 7.89
CA GLY A 92 -0.32 -23.83 9.25
C GLY A 92 0.50 -22.57 9.45
N ALA A 93 1.35 -22.16 8.51
CA ALA A 93 2.02 -20.86 8.61
C ALA A 93 1.08 -19.78 8.08
N LYS A 94 0.31 -19.13 8.97
CA LYS A 94 -0.34 -17.85 8.64
C LYS A 94 0.69 -16.96 7.95
N PRO A 95 0.41 -16.34 6.79
CA PRO A 95 1.32 -15.37 6.20
C PRO A 95 1.56 -14.32 7.29
N LYS A 96 2.78 -14.26 7.83
CA LYS A 96 3.17 -13.17 8.70
C LYS A 96 2.99 -11.93 7.86
N ALA A 97 2.00 -11.09 8.19
CA ALA A 97 1.81 -9.82 7.55
C ALA A 97 3.18 -9.14 7.53
N LYS A 98 3.69 -8.85 6.32
CA LYS A 98 4.95 -8.14 6.18
C LYS A 98 4.76 -6.85 6.97
N ALA A 99 5.55 -6.67 8.02
CA ALA A 99 5.47 -5.45 8.81
C ALA A 99 5.72 -4.30 7.84
N SER A 100 4.67 -3.51 7.56
CA SER A 100 4.80 -2.34 6.72
C SER A 100 5.77 -1.40 7.41
N ARG A 101 6.82 -0.97 6.71
CA ARG A 101 7.79 -0.04 7.27
C ARG A 101 7.06 1.26 7.59
N VAL A 102 7.09 1.67 8.85
CA VAL A 102 6.58 2.98 9.26
C VAL A 102 7.53 4.03 8.72
N LEU A 103 7.03 4.88 7.81
CA LEU A 103 7.75 6.07 7.35
C LEU A 103 7.32 7.25 8.22
N PRO A 104 8.26 8.03 8.77
CA PRO A 104 7.92 9.25 9.49
C PRO A 104 7.19 10.20 8.53
N GLN A 105 6.09 10.78 8.99
CA GLN A 105 5.30 11.74 8.22
C GLN A 105 5.84 13.17 8.33
N SER A 106 6.74 13.43 9.28
CA SER A 106 7.38 14.72 9.49
C SER A 106 8.84 14.70 9.04
N ALA A 107 9.33 15.88 8.65
CA ALA A 107 10.74 16.08 8.37
C ALA A 107 11.58 15.87 9.64
N SER A 108 12.74 15.23 9.51
CA SER A 108 13.67 15.02 10.63
C SER A 108 14.39 16.31 11.03
N LYS A 109 14.67 17.19 10.06
CA LYS A 109 15.31 18.48 10.27
C LYS A 109 14.73 19.49 9.29
N VAL A 110 14.49 20.69 9.80
CA VAL A 110 14.01 21.84 9.03
C VAL A 110 15.13 22.90 9.09
N LEU A 111 15.46 23.47 7.94
CA LEU A 111 16.45 24.53 7.80
C LEU A 111 15.75 25.75 7.21
N ASP A 112 16.10 26.92 7.72
CA ASP A 112 15.61 28.18 7.16
C ASP A 112 16.36 28.51 5.88
N ALA A 113 15.61 28.87 4.84
CA ALA A 113 16.14 29.25 3.53
C ALA A 113 15.64 30.64 3.12
N PRO A 114 16.10 31.71 3.80
CA PRO A 114 15.68 33.07 3.48
C PRO A 114 16.18 33.48 2.09
N GLY A 115 15.28 34.01 1.26
CA GLY A 115 15.65 34.48 -0.08
C GLY A 115 15.87 33.37 -1.12
N LEU A 116 15.40 32.15 -0.84
CA LEU A 116 15.29 31.11 -1.86
C LEU A 116 14.35 31.59 -2.97
N VAL A 117 14.82 31.48 -4.21
CA VAL A 117 14.08 31.95 -5.39
C VAL A 117 13.03 30.91 -5.76
N ASP A 118 11.77 31.34 -5.85
CA ASP A 118 10.65 30.52 -6.32
C ASP A 118 10.59 30.53 -7.85
N ASP A 119 11.53 29.83 -8.49
CA ASP A 119 11.57 29.64 -9.94
C ASP A 119 11.62 28.15 -10.29
N PHE A 120 10.64 27.71 -11.07
CA PHE A 120 10.48 26.33 -11.53
C PHE A 120 11.68 25.80 -12.33
N TYR A 121 12.40 26.67 -13.03
CA TYR A 121 13.53 26.26 -13.88
C TYR A 121 14.88 26.30 -13.14
N SER A 122 14.87 26.70 -11.88
CA SER A 122 16.09 26.77 -11.06
C SER A 122 16.31 25.48 -10.28
N HIS A 123 17.59 25.15 -10.04
CA HIS A 123 18.03 24.04 -9.21
C HIS A 123 18.94 24.57 -8.10
N PRO A 124 18.38 25.28 -7.10
CA PRO A 124 19.16 26.01 -6.10
C PRO A 124 19.77 25.12 -5.01
N VAL A 125 19.54 23.81 -5.01
CA VAL A 125 20.01 22.90 -3.95
C VAL A 125 20.66 21.67 -4.56
N ASP A 126 21.83 21.28 -4.04
CA ASP A 126 22.45 19.99 -4.37
C ASP A 126 23.17 19.36 -3.18
N TRP A 127 23.25 18.03 -3.13
CA TRP A 127 23.81 17.27 -2.01
C TRP A 127 25.00 16.41 -2.44
N SER A 128 26.17 16.71 -1.90
CA SER A 128 27.40 15.96 -2.16
C SER A 128 27.40 14.56 -1.54
N SER A 129 28.25 13.70 -2.10
CA SER A 129 28.59 12.39 -1.54
C SER A 129 29.27 12.45 -0.16
N ILE A 130 29.84 13.61 0.20
CA ILE A 130 30.50 13.84 1.51
C ILE A 130 29.55 14.43 2.57
N ASN A 131 28.24 14.37 2.32
CA ASN A 131 27.19 14.82 3.23
C ASN A 131 27.18 16.34 3.49
N VAL A 132 27.62 17.13 2.50
CA VAL A 132 27.50 18.59 2.50
C VAL A 132 26.43 18.98 1.48
N VAL A 133 25.47 19.80 1.92
CA VAL A 133 24.37 20.34 1.11
C VAL A 133 24.75 21.75 0.70
N ALA A 134 24.71 22.04 -0.60
CA ALA A 134 24.88 23.39 -1.13
C ALA A 134 23.51 24.00 -1.42
N VAL A 135 23.29 25.25 -0.99
CA VAL A 135 22.01 25.96 -1.15
C VAL A 135 22.29 27.38 -1.67
N ALA A 136 21.64 27.75 -2.78
CA ALA A 136 21.65 29.10 -3.33
C ALA A 136 20.52 29.92 -2.70
N LEU A 137 20.89 30.96 -1.97
CA LEU A 137 19.98 31.91 -1.34
C LEU A 137 20.23 33.29 -1.96
N SER A 138 19.33 33.73 -2.83
CA SER A 138 19.44 35.01 -3.55
C SER A 138 20.81 35.15 -4.24
N GLU A 139 21.65 36.08 -3.78
CA GLU A 139 22.98 36.37 -4.35
C GLU A 139 24.13 35.59 -3.68
N ALA A 140 23.86 34.68 -2.74
CA ALA A 140 24.89 33.93 -2.03
C ALA A 140 24.64 32.41 -2.07
N VAL A 141 25.73 31.65 -2.01
CA VAL A 141 25.68 30.18 -1.91
C VAL A 141 26.24 29.77 -0.56
N PHE A 142 25.48 28.94 0.15
CA PHE A 142 25.81 28.41 1.46
C PHE A 142 26.05 26.91 1.39
N LEU A 143 26.96 26.43 2.23
CA LEU A 143 27.25 25.02 2.46
C LEU A 143 26.79 24.65 3.85
N PHE A 144 26.02 23.58 3.96
CA PHE A 144 25.58 23.00 5.21
C PHE A 144 26.11 21.57 5.33
N ASN A 145 26.97 21.32 6.31
CA ASN A 145 27.46 19.97 6.58
C ASN A 145 26.41 19.23 7.42
N ALA A 146 25.75 18.23 6.83
CA ALA A 146 24.69 17.49 7.50
C ALA A 146 25.19 16.52 8.59
N ALA A 147 26.50 16.23 8.65
CA ALA A 147 27.09 15.40 9.70
C ALA A 147 27.43 16.22 10.95
N SER A 148 28.06 17.39 10.79
CA SER A 148 28.47 18.26 11.91
C SER A 148 27.45 19.34 12.27
N GLY A 149 26.55 19.67 11.34
CA GLY A 149 25.60 20.78 11.48
C GLY A 149 26.22 22.16 11.26
N SER A 150 27.47 22.25 10.78
CA SER A 150 28.15 23.51 10.49
C SER A 150 27.64 24.13 9.19
N THR A 151 27.55 25.46 9.17
CA THR A 151 27.13 26.25 8.00
C THR A 151 28.24 27.21 7.62
N GLU A 152 28.56 27.28 6.33
CA GLU A 152 29.57 28.17 5.77
C GLU A 152 29.02 28.88 4.53
N GLN A 153 29.42 30.13 4.30
CA GLN A 153 29.11 30.83 3.06
C GLN A 153 30.25 30.57 2.05
N LEU A 154 29.94 29.89 0.94
CA LEU A 154 30.93 29.55 -0.08
C LEU A 154 31.31 30.74 -0.94
N LEU A 155 30.30 31.46 -1.44
CA LEU A 155 30.51 32.65 -2.27
C LEU A 155 29.31 33.59 -2.19
N ALA A 156 29.57 34.86 -2.52
CA ALA A 156 28.56 35.86 -2.83
C ALA A 156 28.79 36.38 -4.25
N LEU A 157 27.74 36.42 -5.05
CA LEU A 157 27.76 37.02 -6.38
C LEU A 157 27.57 38.54 -6.24
N PRO A 158 28.35 39.35 -6.97
CA PRO A 158 28.22 40.81 -6.90
C PRO A 158 26.97 41.34 -7.62
N ARG A 159 26.38 40.57 -8.55
CA ARG A 159 25.12 40.87 -9.23
C ARG A 159 24.44 39.57 -9.67
N GLY A 160 23.15 39.43 -9.39
CA GLY A 160 22.32 38.33 -9.86
C GLY A 160 22.31 37.12 -8.92
N ASN A 161 21.47 36.14 -9.23
CA ASN A 161 21.25 34.94 -8.44
C ASN A 161 21.91 33.70 -9.05
N ALA A 162 22.28 32.75 -8.19
CA ALA A 162 22.69 31.42 -8.68
C ALA A 162 21.43 30.64 -9.09
N THR A 163 21.42 30.13 -10.33
CA THR A 163 20.26 29.43 -10.90
C THR A 163 20.35 27.92 -10.75
N ALA A 164 21.56 27.35 -10.76
CA ALA A 164 21.78 25.92 -10.62
C ALA A 164 23.05 25.64 -9.82
N LEU A 165 22.97 24.70 -8.87
CA LEU A 165 24.10 24.15 -8.15
C LEU A 165 24.29 22.68 -8.54
N ARG A 166 25.55 22.27 -8.62
CA ARG A 166 25.93 20.87 -8.82
C ARG A 166 27.28 20.59 -8.17
N TRP A 167 27.37 19.52 -7.39
CA TRP A 167 28.60 18.95 -6.86
C TRP A 167 29.39 18.18 -7.91
#